data_AF-A0AAI9ZGG8-F1
#
_entry.id   AF-A0AAI9ZGG8-F1
#
_cell.length_a   1.000
_cell.length_b   1.000
_cell.length_c   1.000
_cell.angle_alpha   90.00
_cell.angle_beta   90.00
_cell.angle_gamma   90.00
#
_symmetry.space_group_name_H-M   'P 1'
#
loop_
_entity.id
_entity.type
_entity.pdbx_description
1 polymer ?
#
loop_
_entity_poly.entity_id
_entity_poly.type
_entity_poly.pdbx_seq_one_letter_code
_entity_poly.pdbx_strand_id
1 'polypeptide(L)'
;MFGSPLSVIIYALIVGLVTGHAIPIDTIIDPRSLEEQGREKQPWAAHDVQCHNEADFPGHADIHAAWQWEATKSFCDSDQGKRIFTTYQDPAENHYPVVYRLRYRWKDMWKVNYDFYVQWVAGCRTAFGAQRVDDPLLSKDGKPSCASIMNNNFKKCNNGGVGGATQVGCLLYTFNGGKGDNLLTASELQQRKIYDEKNGITRVQDP
;
A
#
# COMPACT_ATOMS: atom_id res chain seq x y z
N MET A 1 31.28 -25.38 -31.40
CA MET A 1 32.03 -25.02 -30.18
C MET A 1 31.06 -24.40 -29.19
N PHE A 2 30.98 -25.03 -28.01
CA PHE A 2 30.47 -24.64 -26.68
C PHE A 2 29.66 -23.32 -26.52
N GLY A 3 28.63 -23.25 -25.67
CA GLY A 3 28.39 -24.09 -24.50
C GLY A 3 26.99 -23.96 -23.88
N SER A 4 26.64 -24.98 -23.12
CA SER A 4 25.44 -25.09 -22.28
C SER A 4 25.55 -24.17 -21.05
N PRO A 5 24.49 -23.45 -20.66
CA PRO A 5 24.38 -22.93 -19.32
C PRO A 5 23.98 -24.06 -18.36
N LEU A 6 24.81 -24.26 -17.32
CA LEU A 6 24.56 -25.19 -16.22
C LEU A 6 23.23 -24.86 -15.52
N SER A 7 22.28 -25.79 -15.56
CA SER A 7 21.12 -25.78 -14.66
C SER A 7 21.57 -26.20 -13.27
N VAL A 8 21.39 -25.32 -12.28
CA VAL A 8 21.62 -25.61 -10.87
C VAL A 8 20.37 -26.34 -10.36
N ILE A 9 20.46 -27.65 -10.15
CA ILE A 9 19.40 -28.46 -9.56
C ILE A 9 19.61 -28.45 -8.03
N ILE A 10 18.74 -27.75 -7.30
CA ILE A 10 18.69 -27.80 -5.84
C ILE A 10 17.65 -28.86 -5.45
N TYR A 11 18.10 -29.99 -4.91
CA TYR A 11 17.21 -31.01 -4.35
C TYR A 11 16.79 -30.61 -2.93
N ALA A 12 15.54 -30.20 -2.76
CA ALA A 12 14.92 -30.10 -1.43
C ALA A 12 13.97 -31.31 -1.24
N LEU A 13 14.37 -32.25 -0.38
CA LEU A 13 13.54 -33.39 0.02
C LEU A 13 12.54 -32.95 1.09
N ILE A 14 11.28 -32.75 0.72
CA ILE A 14 10.18 -32.75 1.70
C ILE A 14 9.64 -34.17 1.79
N VAL A 15 9.93 -34.85 2.90
CA VAL A 15 9.41 -36.19 3.18
C VAL A 15 8.00 -36.05 3.74
N GLY A 16 7.00 -36.15 2.87
CA GLY A 16 5.61 -36.41 3.26
C GLY A 16 5.40 -37.90 3.47
N LEU A 17 5.38 -38.35 4.73
CA LEU A 17 4.95 -39.69 5.10
C LEU A 17 3.42 -39.79 4.94
N VAL A 18 2.94 -40.28 3.80
CA VAL A 18 1.78 -41.19 3.67
C VAL A 18 1.72 -41.65 2.19
N THR A 19 1.73 -42.98 1.98
CA THR A 19 1.58 -43.71 0.71
C THR A 19 2.68 -43.55 -0.36
N GLY A 20 3.81 -44.26 -0.16
CA GLY A 20 4.43 -45.22 -1.09
C GLY A 20 4.44 -45.05 -2.63
N HIS A 21 4.22 -43.87 -3.20
CA HIS A 21 4.44 -43.61 -4.63
C HIS A 21 5.35 -42.41 -4.78
N ALA A 22 6.64 -42.68 -5.04
CA ALA A 22 7.58 -41.67 -5.50
C ALA A 22 7.23 -41.35 -6.96
N ILE A 23 6.40 -40.33 -7.17
CA ILE A 23 6.25 -39.72 -8.49
C ILE A 23 7.48 -38.82 -8.68
N PRO A 24 8.31 -39.03 -9.71
CA PRO A 24 9.39 -38.10 -10.01
C PRO A 24 8.76 -36.78 -10.41
N ILE A 25 8.83 -35.78 -9.53
CA ILE A 25 8.45 -34.42 -9.88
C ILE A 25 9.68 -33.82 -10.58
N ASP A 26 9.80 -34.05 -11.89
CA ASP A 26 10.59 -33.20 -12.77
C ASP A 26 9.87 -31.85 -12.94
N THR A 27 9.72 -31.10 -11.85
CA THR A 27 9.39 -29.68 -11.95
C THR A 27 10.69 -28.94 -12.20
N ILE A 28 11.04 -28.83 -13.47
CA ILE A 28 11.63 -27.59 -13.94
C ILE A 28 10.56 -26.54 -13.65
N ILE A 29 10.69 -25.83 -12.53
CA ILE A 29 9.83 -24.69 -12.23
C ILE A 29 10.19 -23.64 -13.26
N ASP A 30 9.39 -23.55 -14.32
CA ASP A 30 9.50 -22.50 -15.31
C ASP A 30 9.20 -21.16 -14.60
N PRO A 31 10.10 -20.17 -14.65
CA PRO A 31 9.82 -18.84 -14.14
C PRO A 31 8.52 -18.24 -14.71
N ARG A 32 8.12 -18.60 -15.94
CA ARG A 32 6.82 -18.22 -16.50
C ARG A 32 5.63 -18.85 -15.77
N SER A 33 5.76 -20.08 -15.29
CA SER A 33 4.71 -20.75 -14.53
C SER A 33 4.48 -20.08 -13.17
N LEU A 34 5.53 -19.54 -12.55
CA LEU A 34 5.41 -18.71 -11.34
C LEU A 34 4.77 -17.35 -11.65
N GLU A 35 5.12 -16.74 -12.79
CA GLU A 35 4.50 -15.49 -13.27
C GLU A 35 3.02 -15.66 -13.70
N GLU A 36 2.62 -16.86 -14.12
CA GLU A 36 1.25 -17.21 -14.51
C GLU A 36 0.41 -17.64 -13.30
N GLN A 37 0.96 -18.46 -12.39
CA GLN A 37 0.27 -18.82 -11.13
C GLN A 37 0.13 -17.65 -10.15
N GLY A 38 1.07 -16.70 -10.14
CA GLY A 38 0.94 -15.46 -9.39
C GLY A 38 -0.10 -14.48 -9.97
N ARG A 39 -0.53 -14.72 -11.22
CA ARG A 39 -1.46 -13.85 -11.96
C ARG A 39 -2.93 -14.22 -11.77
N GLU A 40 -3.23 -15.47 -11.41
CA GLU A 40 -4.60 -15.95 -11.55
C GLU A 40 -5.51 -15.67 -10.35
N LYS A 41 -5.07 -15.69 -9.09
CA LYS A 41 -6.00 -15.50 -7.96
C LYS A 41 -5.33 -14.88 -6.76
N GLN A 42 -5.42 -13.55 -6.62
CA GLN A 42 -5.41 -12.68 -5.43
C GLN A 42 -5.32 -11.23 -5.98
N PRO A 43 -5.83 -10.18 -5.30
CA PRO A 43 -6.03 -8.89 -5.95
C PRO A 43 -4.67 -8.38 -6.46
N TRP A 44 -4.50 -8.38 -7.78
CA TRP A 44 -3.33 -7.87 -8.47
C TRP A 44 -3.78 -6.94 -9.60
N ALA A 45 -4.75 -6.11 -9.27
CA ALA A 45 -5.36 -5.13 -10.14
C ALA A 45 -5.70 -3.88 -9.32
N ALA A 46 -5.92 -2.76 -10.02
CA ALA A 46 -6.54 -1.60 -9.42
C ALA A 46 -8.06 -1.74 -9.42
N HIS A 47 -8.67 -1.45 -8.29
CA HIS A 47 -10.12 -1.40 -8.13
C HIS A 47 -10.65 -0.01 -8.50
N ASP A 48 -11.97 0.13 -8.58
CA ASP A 48 -12.60 1.42 -8.77
C ASP A 48 -12.41 2.34 -7.56
N VAL A 49 -12.31 3.64 -7.83
CA VAL A 49 -12.19 4.67 -6.80
C VAL A 49 -13.45 4.66 -5.93
N GLN A 50 -13.25 4.56 -4.62
CA GLN A 50 -14.28 4.71 -3.61
C GLN A 50 -14.20 6.13 -3.06
N CYS A 51 -15.14 6.99 -3.47
CA CYS A 51 -15.16 8.38 -3.03
C CYS A 51 -15.58 8.51 -1.58
N HIS A 52 -14.97 9.45 -0.87
CA HIS A 52 -15.43 9.82 0.47
C HIS A 52 -16.80 10.51 0.41
N ASN A 53 -17.55 10.39 1.50
CA ASN A 53 -18.72 11.24 1.72
C ASN A 53 -18.24 12.60 2.23
N GLU A 54 -18.56 13.67 1.53
CA GLU A 54 -18.18 15.04 1.88
C GLU A 54 -18.67 15.44 3.29
N ALA A 55 -19.81 14.89 3.73
CA ALA A 55 -20.36 15.14 5.06
C ALA A 55 -19.42 14.68 6.21
N ASP A 56 -18.49 13.76 5.95
CA ASP A 56 -17.49 13.31 6.93
C ASP A 56 -16.30 14.30 7.07
N PHE A 57 -16.34 15.40 6.32
CA PHE A 57 -15.31 16.43 6.25
C PHE A 57 -15.90 17.82 6.57
N PRO A 58 -16.57 18.00 7.73
CA PRO A 58 -17.27 19.24 8.03
C PRO A 58 -16.30 20.43 8.07
N GLY A 59 -16.59 21.46 7.27
CA GLY A 59 -15.77 22.67 7.20
C GLY A 59 -14.42 22.48 6.50
N HIS A 60 -14.28 21.45 5.65
CA HIS A 60 -13.06 21.29 4.87
C HIS A 60 -12.81 22.50 3.98
N ALA A 61 -11.53 22.82 3.76
CA ALA A 61 -11.15 23.84 2.80
C ALA A 61 -11.24 23.30 1.35
N ASP A 62 -11.41 24.22 0.40
CA ASP A 62 -11.38 23.90 -1.02
C ASP A 62 -9.99 23.42 -1.46
N ILE A 63 -9.97 22.43 -2.36
CA ILE A 63 -8.74 21.84 -2.88
C ILE A 63 -8.44 22.36 -4.27
N HIS A 64 -7.29 23.02 -4.42
CA HIS A 64 -6.84 23.52 -5.71
C HIS A 64 -6.25 22.37 -6.55
N ALA A 65 -6.88 22.07 -7.70
CA ALA A 65 -6.53 20.90 -8.51
C ALA A 65 -5.06 20.86 -8.97
N ALA A 66 -4.45 22.01 -9.27
CA ALA A 66 -3.04 22.06 -9.65
C ALA A 66 -2.10 21.69 -8.49
N TRP A 67 -2.47 22.08 -7.26
CA TRP A 67 -1.70 21.78 -6.06
C TRP A 67 -1.92 20.37 -5.57
N GLN A 68 -3.10 19.81 -5.80
CA GLN A 68 -3.34 18.38 -5.56
C GLN A 68 -2.34 17.52 -6.35
N TRP A 69 -2.09 17.87 -7.62
CA TRP A 69 -1.10 17.16 -8.44
C TRP A 69 0.34 17.37 -7.96
N GLU A 70 0.69 18.57 -7.51
CA GLU A 70 2.01 18.87 -6.95
C GLU A 70 2.25 18.13 -5.63
N ALA A 71 1.29 18.18 -4.71
CA ALA A 71 1.30 17.47 -3.44
C ALA A 71 1.38 15.95 -3.66
N THR A 72 0.65 15.43 -4.65
CA THR A 72 0.71 14.02 -5.05
C THR A 72 2.12 13.61 -5.50
N LYS A 73 2.77 14.41 -6.36
CA LYS A 73 4.15 14.14 -6.78
C LYS A 73 5.11 14.22 -5.59
N SER A 74 4.96 15.22 -4.73
CA SER A 74 5.78 15.38 -3.53
C SER A 74 5.69 14.16 -2.61
N PHE A 75 4.50 13.62 -2.40
CA PHE A 75 4.30 12.36 -1.65
C PHE A 75 4.96 11.17 -2.35
N CYS A 76 4.66 10.94 -3.63
CA CYS A 76 5.12 9.75 -4.34
C CYS A 76 6.64 9.74 -4.60
N ASP A 77 7.27 10.91 -4.73
CA ASP A 77 8.72 11.04 -4.90
C ASP A 77 9.49 11.00 -3.57
N SER A 78 8.79 11.13 -2.44
CA SER A 78 9.37 11.05 -1.09
C SER A 78 9.84 9.63 -0.74
N ASP A 79 10.62 9.53 0.33
CA ASP A 79 11.03 8.23 0.88
C ASP A 79 9.82 7.37 1.27
N GLN A 80 8.69 7.97 1.68
CA GLN A 80 7.47 7.22 1.96
C GLN A 80 6.87 6.63 0.68
N GLY A 81 6.84 7.41 -0.42
CA GLY A 81 6.34 6.96 -1.71
C GLY A 81 7.15 5.83 -2.34
N LYS A 82 8.43 5.70 -1.94
CA LYS A 82 9.35 4.65 -2.41
C LYS A 82 9.40 3.40 -1.53
N ARG A 83 8.60 3.35 -0.46
CA ARG A 83 8.59 2.20 0.47
C ARG A 83 8.02 0.93 -0.15
N ILE A 84 8.41 -0.17 0.47
CA ILE A 84 7.85 -1.50 0.23
C ILE A 84 7.04 -1.88 1.46
N PHE A 85 5.81 -2.33 1.23
CA PHE A 85 5.04 -3.04 2.23
C PHE A 85 5.21 -4.54 2.05
N THR A 86 5.16 -5.26 3.15
CA THR A 86 5.07 -6.71 3.21
C THR A 86 3.86 -7.12 4.04
N THR A 87 3.58 -8.43 4.08
CA THR A 87 2.55 -8.99 4.97
C THR A 87 2.79 -8.70 6.45
N TYR A 88 4.00 -8.28 6.85
CA TYR A 88 4.27 -7.84 8.23
C TYR A 88 3.48 -6.57 8.63
N GLN A 89 3.07 -5.75 7.65
CA GLN A 89 2.21 -4.60 7.89
C GLN A 89 0.72 -4.95 7.80
N ASP A 90 0.35 -6.22 7.65
CA ASP A 90 -1.05 -6.64 7.64
C ASP A 90 -1.70 -6.40 9.02
N PRO A 91 -2.77 -5.57 9.09
CA PRO A 91 -3.50 -5.37 10.32
C PRO A 91 -4.06 -6.65 10.94
N ALA A 92 -4.33 -7.69 10.15
CA ALA A 92 -4.86 -8.96 10.66
C ALA A 92 -3.85 -9.72 11.55
N GLU A 93 -2.54 -9.45 11.40
CA GLU A 93 -1.47 -10.08 12.16
C GLU A 93 -1.17 -9.36 13.48
N ASN A 94 -1.76 -8.18 13.71
CA ASN A 94 -1.65 -7.41 14.96
C ASN A 94 -0.19 -7.15 15.43
N HIS A 95 0.75 -6.99 14.50
CA HIS A 95 2.15 -6.68 14.82
C HIS A 95 2.36 -5.27 15.40
N TYR A 96 1.42 -4.35 15.17
CA TYR A 96 1.49 -2.96 15.60
C TYR A 96 0.31 -2.59 16.51
N PRO A 97 0.49 -1.68 17.49
CA PRO A 97 -0.58 -1.25 18.39
C PRO A 97 -1.67 -0.42 17.67
N VAL A 98 -1.32 0.16 16.52
CA VAL A 98 -2.21 0.88 15.62
C VAL A 98 -1.96 0.36 14.21
N VAL A 99 -2.97 0.45 13.33
CA VAL A 99 -2.82 0.08 11.92
C VAL A 99 -1.65 0.85 11.32
N TYR A 100 -0.69 0.11 10.77
CA TYR A 100 0.44 0.72 10.10
C TYR A 100 -0.04 1.40 8.81
N ARG A 101 0.13 2.72 8.75
CA ARG A 101 -0.17 3.55 7.57
C ARG A 101 1.02 4.45 7.32
N LEU A 102 1.44 4.56 6.06
CA LEU A 102 2.20 5.74 5.64
C LEU A 102 1.28 6.95 5.75
N ARG A 103 1.81 8.05 6.26
CA ARG A 103 1.07 9.29 6.46
C ARG A 103 1.95 10.43 5.99
N TYR A 104 1.47 11.16 5.00
CA TYR A 104 2.17 12.29 4.45
C TYR A 104 1.22 13.47 4.34
N ARG A 105 1.53 14.54 5.04
CA ARG A 105 0.80 15.81 4.98
C ARG A 105 1.59 16.81 4.19
N TRP A 106 1.01 17.29 3.10
CA TRP A 106 1.48 18.46 2.41
C TRP A 106 0.56 19.64 2.72
N LYS A 107 1.13 20.84 2.90
CA LYS A 107 0.37 22.06 3.17
C LYS A 107 0.67 23.08 2.09
N ASP A 108 -0.37 23.71 1.56
CA ASP A 108 -0.18 24.86 0.69
C ASP A 108 0.13 26.15 1.48
N MET A 109 0.26 27.26 0.75
CA MET A 109 0.53 28.57 1.33
C MET A 109 -0.59 29.09 2.25
N TRP A 110 -1.83 28.60 2.08
CA TRP A 110 -2.98 28.91 2.95
C TRP A 110 -3.17 27.90 4.06
N LYS A 111 -2.20 26.99 4.26
CA LYS A 111 -2.21 25.94 5.29
C LYS A 111 -3.33 24.92 5.11
N VAL A 112 -3.88 24.79 3.90
CA VAL A 112 -4.80 23.70 3.58
C VAL A 112 -4.02 22.40 3.51
N ASN A 113 -4.54 21.36 4.17
CA ASN A 113 -3.89 20.05 4.24
C ASN A 113 -4.27 19.19 3.03
N TYR A 114 -3.27 18.51 2.49
CA TYR A 114 -3.38 17.47 1.47
C TYR A 114 -2.77 16.20 2.09
N ASP A 115 -3.63 15.31 2.55
CA ASP A 115 -3.22 14.17 3.34
C ASP A 115 -3.26 12.89 2.51
N PHE A 116 -2.12 12.22 2.45
CA PHE A 116 -1.92 10.99 1.69
C PHE A 116 -1.65 9.84 2.64
N TYR A 117 -2.32 8.73 2.38
CA TYR A 117 -2.15 7.51 3.16
C TYR A 117 -1.98 6.29 2.27
N VAL A 118 -1.10 5.39 2.69
CA VAL A 118 -0.99 4.05 2.10
C VAL A 118 -0.93 3.03 3.20
N GLN A 119 -1.67 1.93 3.06
CA GLN A 119 -1.71 0.85 4.04
C GLN A 119 -1.93 -0.51 3.39
N TRP A 120 -1.58 -1.57 4.10
CA TRP A 120 -1.97 -2.93 3.71
C TRP A 120 -3.46 -3.16 4.04
N VAL A 121 -4.16 -3.86 3.15
CA VAL A 121 -5.56 -4.28 3.36
C VAL A 121 -5.57 -5.54 4.23
N ALA A 122 -6.37 -5.52 5.30
CA ALA A 122 -6.42 -6.59 6.28
C ALA A 122 -6.68 -7.97 5.64
N GLY A 123 -5.83 -8.96 5.94
CA GLY A 123 -5.95 -10.33 5.43
C GLY A 123 -5.65 -10.49 3.94
N CYS A 124 -5.27 -9.43 3.23
CA CYS A 124 -4.95 -9.49 1.81
C CYS A 124 -3.60 -10.15 1.58
N ARG A 125 -3.47 -11.03 0.58
CA ARG A 125 -2.21 -11.68 0.23
C ARG A 125 -1.87 -11.44 -1.24
N THR A 126 -0.59 -11.53 -1.55
CA THR A 126 -0.07 -11.50 -2.92
C THR A 126 0.89 -12.66 -3.08
N ALA A 127 1.14 -13.10 -4.32
CA ALA A 127 2.06 -14.20 -4.59
C ALA A 127 3.49 -13.94 -4.04
N PHE A 128 3.89 -12.67 -4.00
CA PHE A 128 5.22 -12.25 -3.55
C PHE A 128 5.28 -11.81 -2.08
N GLY A 129 4.12 -11.70 -1.40
CA GLY A 129 4.05 -11.23 -0.02
C GLY A 129 4.50 -9.78 0.21
N ALA A 130 4.71 -9.01 -0.86
CA ALA A 130 5.19 -7.64 -0.82
C ALA A 130 4.67 -6.81 -2.00
N GLN A 131 4.57 -5.49 -1.82
CA GLN A 131 4.24 -4.53 -2.87
C GLN A 131 4.95 -3.19 -2.66
N ARG A 132 5.38 -2.57 -3.76
CA ARG A 132 5.98 -1.23 -3.77
C ARG A 132 4.89 -0.17 -3.79
N VAL A 133 5.10 0.95 -3.10
CA VAL A 133 4.13 2.04 -3.08
C VAL A 133 4.10 2.81 -4.41
N ASP A 134 5.25 3.06 -5.03
CA ASP A 134 5.37 3.82 -6.28
C ASP A 134 4.91 3.04 -7.53
N ASP A 135 5.11 1.71 -7.53
CA ASP A 135 4.71 0.78 -8.59
C ASP A 135 4.08 -0.51 -8.00
N PRO A 136 2.81 -0.47 -7.57
CA PRO A 136 2.19 -1.55 -6.82
C PRO A 136 1.93 -2.83 -7.61
N LEU A 137 1.85 -2.74 -8.94
CA LEU A 137 1.55 -3.91 -9.79
C LEU A 137 2.76 -4.39 -10.59
N LEU A 138 3.92 -3.73 -10.46
CA LEU A 138 5.13 -4.03 -11.24
C LEU A 138 4.85 -4.12 -12.74
N SER A 139 3.94 -3.26 -13.21
CA SER A 139 3.47 -3.31 -14.59
C SER A 139 4.58 -2.88 -15.55
N LYS A 140 4.68 -3.51 -16.72
CA LYS A 140 5.70 -3.16 -17.73
C LYS A 140 5.65 -1.69 -18.15
N ASP A 141 4.46 -1.10 -18.10
CA ASP A 141 4.21 0.28 -18.53
C ASP A 141 4.26 1.27 -17.35
N GLY A 142 4.57 0.80 -16.13
CA GLY A 142 4.60 1.59 -14.90
C GLY A 142 3.24 2.18 -14.49
N LYS A 143 2.13 1.55 -14.90
CA LYS A 143 0.76 2.00 -14.64
C LYS A 143 -0.12 0.90 -14.03
N PRO A 144 -0.95 1.26 -13.04
CA PRO A 144 -1.07 2.58 -12.43
C PRO A 144 0.10 2.86 -11.46
N SER A 145 0.62 4.09 -11.45
CA SER A 145 1.69 4.55 -10.54
C SER A 145 1.09 5.20 -9.30
N CYS A 146 1.87 5.35 -8.21
CA CYS A 146 1.43 6.09 -7.02
C CYS A 146 0.80 7.44 -7.38
N ALA A 147 1.45 8.21 -8.26
CA ALA A 147 0.98 9.53 -8.63
C ALA A 147 -0.35 9.47 -9.41
N SER A 148 -0.53 8.50 -10.32
CA SER A 148 -1.78 8.38 -11.04
C SER A 148 -2.92 7.89 -10.14
N ILE A 149 -2.64 6.99 -9.19
CA ILE A 149 -3.62 6.48 -8.23
C ILE A 149 -4.11 7.61 -7.32
N MET A 150 -3.18 8.33 -6.67
CA MET A 150 -3.53 9.42 -5.74
C MET A 150 -4.23 10.59 -6.45
N ASN A 151 -3.83 10.93 -7.66
CA ASN A 151 -4.52 11.95 -8.46
C ASN A 151 -5.93 11.50 -8.87
N ASN A 152 -6.11 10.21 -9.20
CA ASN A 152 -7.42 9.67 -9.54
C ASN A 152 -8.38 9.64 -8.34
N ASN A 153 -7.88 9.40 -7.13
CA ASN A 153 -8.67 9.50 -5.89
C ASN A 153 -9.29 10.89 -5.70
N PHE A 154 -8.66 11.94 -6.25
CA PHE A 154 -9.23 13.28 -6.30
C PHE A 154 -10.11 13.49 -7.54
N LYS A 155 -9.55 13.32 -8.75
CA LYS A 155 -10.21 13.70 -10.00
C LYS A 155 -11.47 12.93 -10.34
N LYS A 156 -11.58 11.68 -9.90
CA LYS A 156 -12.74 10.82 -10.18
C LYS A 156 -13.87 11.01 -9.18
N CYS A 157 -13.67 11.83 -8.14
CA CYS A 157 -14.65 12.11 -7.12
C CYS A 157 -15.19 13.53 -7.26
N ASN A 158 -16.52 13.66 -7.33
CA ASN A 158 -17.21 14.94 -7.31
C ASN A 158 -17.83 15.15 -5.93
N ASN A 159 -17.00 15.49 -4.94
CA ASN A 159 -17.36 15.56 -3.52
C ASN A 159 -16.66 16.74 -2.80
N GLY A 160 -16.73 17.94 -3.39
CA GLY A 160 -16.09 19.13 -2.81
C GLY A 160 -14.55 19.08 -2.79
N GLY A 161 -13.94 18.04 -3.37
CA GLY A 161 -12.49 17.84 -3.38
C GLY A 161 -11.94 17.06 -2.20
N VAL A 162 -12.79 16.49 -1.33
CA VAL A 162 -12.35 15.71 -0.17
C VAL A 162 -11.65 14.41 -0.55
N GLY A 163 -11.87 13.92 -1.78
CA GLY A 163 -11.11 12.81 -2.36
C GLY A 163 -11.72 11.44 -2.12
N GLY A 164 -10.87 10.43 -1.99
CA GLY A 164 -11.30 9.03 -1.96
C GLY A 164 -10.15 8.07 -1.80
N ALA A 165 -10.45 6.79 -2.00
CA ALA A 165 -9.49 5.71 -1.90
C ALA A 165 -9.56 4.74 -3.07
N THR A 166 -8.42 4.14 -3.41
CA THR A 166 -8.31 3.06 -4.40
C THR A 166 -7.46 1.95 -3.82
N GLN A 167 -7.98 0.73 -3.88
CA GLN A 167 -7.18 -0.46 -3.61
C GLN A 167 -6.44 -0.89 -4.90
N VAL A 168 -5.13 -1.08 -4.80
CA VAL A 168 -4.29 -1.61 -5.88
C VAL A 168 -3.49 -2.78 -5.35
N GLY A 169 -3.92 -3.96 -5.77
CA GLY A 169 -3.56 -5.21 -5.12
C GLY A 169 -3.95 -5.24 -3.63
N CYS A 170 -2.98 -5.39 -2.73
CA CYS A 170 -3.18 -5.33 -1.27
C CYS A 170 -2.86 -3.97 -0.65
N LEU A 171 -2.52 -2.96 -1.45
CA LEU A 171 -2.30 -1.60 -0.97
C LEU A 171 -3.54 -0.74 -1.15
N LEU A 172 -3.99 -0.08 -0.08
CA LEU A 172 -5.04 0.92 -0.11
C LEU A 172 -4.42 2.32 -0.12
N TYR A 173 -4.62 3.05 -1.21
CA TYR A 173 -4.18 4.43 -1.39
C TYR A 173 -5.35 5.35 -1.06
N THR A 174 -5.19 6.27 -0.13
CA THR A 174 -6.22 7.24 0.27
C THR A 174 -5.70 8.67 0.13
N PHE A 175 -6.53 9.55 -0.42
CA PHE A 175 -6.31 10.99 -0.43
C PHE A 175 -7.46 11.68 0.31
N ASN A 176 -7.12 12.46 1.33
CA ASN A 176 -8.04 13.31 2.08
C ASN A 176 -7.70 14.78 1.83
N GLY A 177 -8.65 15.51 1.25
CA GLY A 177 -8.53 16.94 1.00
C GLY A 177 -9.11 17.79 2.14
N GLY A 178 -8.33 18.74 2.66
CA GLY A 178 -8.87 19.91 3.35
C GLY A 178 -9.43 19.67 4.75
N LYS A 179 -9.33 18.44 5.28
CA LYS A 179 -9.99 18.02 6.54
C LYS A 179 -9.52 18.78 7.79
N GLY A 180 -8.28 19.29 7.79
CA GLY A 180 -7.77 20.15 8.87
C GLY A 180 -7.46 19.47 10.21
N ASP A 181 -7.73 18.16 10.36
CA ASP A 181 -7.61 17.41 11.63
C ASP A 181 -6.21 16.79 11.83
N ASN A 182 -6.04 15.98 12.88
CA ASN A 182 -4.80 15.22 13.11
C ASN A 182 -4.68 14.07 12.11
N LEU A 183 -3.45 13.77 11.67
CA LEU A 183 -3.17 12.62 10.80
C LEU A 183 -3.53 11.27 11.43
N LEU A 184 -3.56 11.21 12.76
CA LEU A 184 -4.03 10.06 13.53
C LEU A 184 -5.46 10.33 13.99
N THR A 185 -6.30 9.32 13.94
CA THR A 185 -7.64 9.39 14.54
C THR A 185 -7.52 9.52 16.06
N ALA A 186 -8.60 9.95 16.72
CA ALA A 186 -8.65 10.01 18.18
C ALA A 186 -8.37 8.64 18.83
N SER A 187 -8.86 7.55 18.22
CA SER A 187 -8.59 6.19 18.70
C SER A 187 -7.12 5.80 18.51
N GLU A 188 -6.53 6.11 17.36
CA GLU A 188 -5.10 5.84 17.10
C GLU A 188 -4.20 6.65 18.04
N LEU A 189 -4.55 7.91 18.32
CA LEU A 189 -3.85 8.74 19.31
C LEU A 189 -3.93 8.14 20.71
N GLN A 190 -5.11 7.65 21.12
CA GLN A 190 -5.29 7.02 22.42
C GLN A 190 -4.49 5.71 22.54
N GLN A 191 -4.54 4.83 21.54
CA GLN A 191 -3.78 3.58 21.51
C GLN A 191 -2.27 3.85 21.54
N ARG A 192 -1.83 4.86 20.77
CA ARG A 192 -0.45 5.32 20.74
C ARG A 192 0.02 5.79 22.12
N LYS A 193 -0.80 6.58 22.81
CA LYS A 193 -0.50 7.06 24.18
C LYS A 193 -0.35 5.90 25.16
N ILE A 194 -1.27 4.93 25.15
CA ILE A 194 -1.20 3.73 26.00
C ILE A 194 0.09 2.95 25.74
N TYR A 195 0.46 2.77 24.47
CA TYR A 195 1.69 2.07 24.11
C TYR A 195 2.94 2.81 24.61
N ASP A 196 2.98 4.14 24.46
CA ASP A 196 4.12 4.95 24.88
C ASP A 196 4.33 4.91 26.39
N GLU A 197 3.25 5.08 27.16
CA GLU A 197 3.26 5.01 28.62
C GLU A 197 3.77 3.65 29.11
N LYS A 198 3.29 2.56 28.49
CA LYS A 198 3.73 1.20 28.82
C LYS A 198 5.23 0.96 28.57
N ASN A 199 5.80 1.63 27.57
CA ASN A 199 7.19 1.40 27.13
C ASN A 199 8.14 2.54 27.50
N GLY A 200 7.70 3.55 28.28
CA GLY A 200 8.51 4.70 28.66
C GLY A 200 8.98 5.56 27.48
N ILE A 201 8.21 5.60 26.38
CA ILE A 201 8.57 6.34 25.17
C ILE A 201 8.11 7.79 25.31
N THR A 202 9.02 8.74 25.15
CA THR A 202 8.68 10.16 25.00
C THR A 202 8.84 10.55 23.54
N ARG A 203 7.74 10.91 22.87
CA ARG A 203 7.79 11.40 21.48
C ARG A 203 7.91 12.92 21.45
N VAL A 204 8.73 13.43 20.53
CA VAL A 204 8.70 14.85 20.14
C VAL A 204 7.36 15.09 19.41
N GLN A 205 6.75 16.26 19.62
CA GLN A 205 5.47 16.59 18.99
C GLN A 205 5.62 16.54 17.46
N ASP A 206 4.75 15.78 16.79
CA ASP A 206 4.72 15.71 15.32
C ASP A 206 4.46 17.14 14.78
N PRO A 207 5.23 17.62 13.78
CA PRO A 207 5.08 18.97 13.22
C PRO A 207 3.75 19.21 12.49
#